data_AF-A0A2W6DZG6-F1
#
_entry.id   AF-A0A2W6DZG6-F1
#
_cell.length_a   1.000
_cell.length_b   1.000
_cell.length_c   1.000
_cell.angle_alpha   90.00
_cell.angle_beta   90.00
_cell.angle_gamma   90.00
#
_symmetry.space_group_name_H-M   'P 1'
#
loop_
_entity.id
_entity.type
_entity.pdbx_description
1 polymer ?
#
loop_
_entity_poly.entity_id
_entity_poly.type
_entity_poly.pdbx_seq_one_letter_code
_entity_poly.pdbx_strand_id
1 'polypeptide(L)'
;MLDGAFANLDDWVTKGIAPPHASRLMVADPNAWPVGAARDEYGNPIGGVRTPNVDVPIATYVERGPTVHNTTEGYYAGYDIPFAPGYLKILYPTHQEYVNKVTADVRNWSTNTGSPSTTVRSLGSNGR
;
A
#
# COMPACT_ATOMS: atom_id res chain seq x y z
N MET A 1 -3.66 2.85 -11.73
CA MET A 1 -4.19 1.52 -11.30
C MET A 1 -5.16 0.95 -12.33
N LEU A 2 -6.17 1.72 -12.77
CA LEU A 2 -7.14 1.25 -13.76
C LEU A 2 -6.50 0.82 -15.09
N ASP A 3 -5.52 1.57 -15.58
CA ASP A 3 -4.85 1.24 -16.86
C ASP A 3 -4.16 -0.14 -16.83
N GLY A 4 -3.53 -0.50 -15.71
CA GLY A 4 -2.89 -1.82 -15.56
C GLY A 4 -3.91 -2.96 -15.45
N ALA A 5 -5.05 -2.72 -14.82
CA ALA A 5 -6.13 -3.71 -14.75
C ALA A 5 -6.73 -3.98 -16.14
N PHE A 6 -6.94 -2.93 -16.95
CA PHE A 6 -7.44 -3.08 -18.31
C PHE A 6 -6.40 -3.73 -19.24
N ALA A 7 -5.12 -3.39 -19.12
CA ALA A 7 -4.06 -4.06 -19.88
C ALA A 7 -4.00 -5.56 -19.57
N ASN A 8 -4.05 -5.94 -18.29
CA ASN A 8 -4.06 -7.35 -17.90
C ASN A 8 -5.34 -8.07 -18.35
N LEU A 9 -6.49 -7.39 -18.34
CA LEU A 9 -7.74 -7.95 -18.86
C LEU A 9 -7.66 -8.19 -20.37
N ASP A 10 -7.13 -7.24 -21.13
CA ASP A 10 -6.92 -7.36 -22.57
C ASP A 10 -5.99 -8.53 -22.89
N ASP A 11 -4.85 -8.64 -22.19
CA ASP A 11 -3.91 -9.77 -22.35
C ASP A 11 -4.55 -11.11 -21.98
N TRP A 12 -5.41 -11.15 -20.96
CA TRP A 12 -6.11 -12.36 -20.60
C TRP A 12 -7.10 -12.80 -21.69
N VAL A 13 -7.91 -11.89 -22.19
CA VAL A 13 -8.94 -12.19 -23.20
C VAL A 13 -8.32 -12.50 -24.57
N THR A 14 -7.29 -11.74 -24.96
CA THR A 14 -6.70 -11.84 -26.31
C THR A 14 -5.57 -12.87 -26.42
N LYS A 15 -4.79 -13.05 -25.35
CA LYS A 15 -3.59 -13.91 -25.34
C LYS A 15 -3.67 -15.07 -24.36
N GLY A 16 -4.72 -15.14 -23.53
CA GLY A 16 -4.87 -16.17 -22.51
C GLY A 16 -3.91 -16.02 -21.32
N ILE A 17 -3.24 -14.87 -21.18
CA ILE A 17 -2.27 -14.63 -20.09
C ILE A 17 -3.03 -14.15 -18.85
N ALA A 18 -3.08 -15.00 -17.82
CA ALA A 18 -3.77 -14.64 -16.58
C ALA A 18 -3.09 -13.43 -15.89
N PRO A 19 -3.87 -12.52 -15.25
CA PRO A 19 -3.32 -11.41 -14.50
C PRO A 19 -2.43 -11.91 -13.35
N PRO A 20 -1.37 -11.17 -13.00
CA PRO A 20 -0.54 -11.51 -11.85
C PRO A 20 -1.35 -11.49 -10.56
N HIS A 21 -1.04 -12.42 -9.65
CA HIS A 21 -1.67 -12.49 -8.34
C HIS A 21 -0.90 -11.66 -7.31
N ALA A 22 -1.62 -10.88 -6.52
CA ALA A 22 -1.05 -10.18 -5.37
C ALA A 22 -1.04 -11.08 -4.12
N SER A 23 -0.15 -10.75 -3.19
CA SER A 23 -0.16 -11.35 -1.85
C SER A 23 -1.47 -11.05 -1.11
N ARG A 24 -1.88 -11.93 -0.20
CA ARG A 24 -3.04 -11.67 0.66
C ARG A 24 -2.76 -10.52 1.62
N LEU A 25 -3.81 -9.81 2.04
CA LEU A 25 -3.72 -8.89 3.17
C LEU A 25 -3.33 -9.65 4.43
N MET A 26 -2.33 -9.14 5.15
CA MET A 26 -1.91 -9.72 6.42
C MET A 26 -2.85 -9.29 7.54
N VAL A 27 -3.13 -10.22 8.45
CA VAL A 27 -4.01 -10.00 9.58
C VAL A 27 -3.17 -9.69 10.82
N ALA A 28 -3.55 -8.66 11.59
CA ALA A 28 -2.84 -8.28 12.81
C ALA A 28 -3.02 -9.33 13.91
N ASP A 29 -4.26 -9.77 14.12
CA ASP A 29 -4.61 -10.87 15.01
C ASP A 29 -5.76 -11.68 14.38
N PRO A 30 -5.54 -12.95 13.97
CA PRO A 30 -6.57 -13.77 13.35
C PRO A 30 -7.68 -14.18 14.32
N ASN A 31 -7.50 -14.02 15.63
CA ASN A 31 -8.49 -14.35 16.65
C ASN A 31 -9.30 -13.13 17.14
N ALA A 32 -8.92 -11.92 16.74
CA ALA A 32 -9.62 -10.70 17.13
C ALA A 32 -10.93 -10.50 16.36
N TRP A 33 -11.95 -9.95 17.01
CA TRP A 33 -13.17 -9.49 16.36
C TRP A 33 -13.46 -8.02 16.72
N PRO A 34 -13.55 -7.11 15.72
CA PRO A 34 -13.37 -7.36 14.29
C PRO A 34 -11.90 -7.66 13.93
N VAL A 35 -11.70 -8.48 12.89
CA VAL A 35 -10.37 -8.78 12.34
C VAL A 35 -9.79 -7.52 11.70
N GLY A 36 -8.62 -7.09 12.16
CA GLY A 36 -7.89 -5.94 11.62
C GLY A 36 -6.72 -6.35 10.72
N ALA A 37 -6.37 -5.50 9.75
CA ALA A 37 -5.16 -5.68 8.95
C ALA A 37 -3.90 -5.36 9.76
N ALA A 38 -2.84 -6.16 9.57
CA ALA A 38 -1.50 -5.78 10.01
C ALA A 38 -1.04 -4.56 9.21
N ARG A 39 -0.36 -3.62 9.87
CA ARG A 39 0.06 -2.34 9.29
C ARG A 39 1.58 -2.20 9.30
N ASP A 40 2.12 -1.52 8.29
CA ASP A 40 3.54 -1.16 8.18
C ASP A 40 3.89 0.05 9.07
N GLU A 41 5.14 0.50 9.02
CA GLU A 41 5.64 1.66 9.76
C GLU A 41 4.94 2.99 9.41
N TYR A 42 4.24 3.04 8.28
CA TYR A 42 3.47 4.19 7.80
C TYR A 42 1.98 4.08 8.14
N GLY A 43 1.58 3.00 8.82
CA GLY A 43 0.21 2.73 9.20
C GLY A 43 -0.65 2.15 8.09
N ASN A 44 -0.06 1.76 6.95
CA ASN A 44 -0.76 1.22 5.80
C ASN A 44 -0.87 -0.32 5.87
N PRO A 45 -1.98 -0.95 5.44
CA PRO A 45 -2.16 -2.41 5.50
C PRO A 45 -1.09 -3.18 4.74
N ILE A 46 -0.51 -4.23 5.31
CA ILE A 46 0.52 -5.07 4.66
C ILE A 46 -0.11 -6.11 3.73
N GLY A 47 0.53 -6.34 2.57
CA GLY A 47 0.05 -7.26 1.54
C GLY A 47 -1.00 -6.60 0.62
N GLY A 48 -1.82 -7.42 -0.04
CA GLY A 48 -2.76 -6.95 -1.04
C GLY A 48 -2.08 -6.43 -2.30
N VAL A 49 -2.87 -5.77 -3.16
CA VAL A 49 -2.33 -5.03 -4.31
C VAL A 49 -1.77 -3.72 -3.80
N ARG A 50 -0.44 -3.59 -3.75
CA ARG A 50 0.23 -2.36 -3.35
C ARG A 50 0.50 -1.47 -4.57
N THR A 51 0.23 -0.19 -4.42
CA THR A 51 0.47 0.84 -5.45
C THR A 51 1.63 1.74 -4.98
N PRO A 52 2.22 2.55 -5.88
CA PRO A 52 3.26 3.50 -5.49
C PRO A 52 2.82 4.48 -4.40
N ASN A 53 1.52 4.78 -4.30
CA ASN A 53 0.97 5.59 -3.21
C ASN A 53 1.13 4.91 -1.84
N VAL A 54 1.13 3.58 -1.81
CA VAL A 54 1.17 2.76 -0.59
C VAL A 54 2.59 2.29 -0.27
N ASP A 55 3.44 2.11 -1.29
CA ASP A 55 4.86 1.76 -1.15
C ASP A 55 5.79 2.98 -0.98
N VAL A 56 5.36 4.15 -1.49
CA VAL A 56 6.05 5.45 -1.33
C VAL A 56 5.07 6.49 -0.78
N PRO A 57 4.58 6.30 0.46
CA PRO A 57 3.43 7.04 0.97
C PRO A 57 3.74 8.49 1.32
N ILE A 58 2.73 9.33 1.11
CA ILE A 58 2.65 10.71 1.63
C ILE A 58 1.53 10.88 2.67
N ALA A 59 0.79 9.80 2.94
CA ALA A 59 -0.35 9.73 3.83
C ALA A 59 -0.50 8.29 4.36
N THR A 60 -1.23 8.14 5.46
CA THR A 60 -1.81 6.85 5.86
C THR A 60 -3.17 6.70 5.19
N TYR A 61 -3.41 5.59 4.51
CA TYR A 61 -4.67 5.28 3.85
C TYR A 61 -5.51 4.37 4.74
N VAL A 62 -6.73 4.80 5.05
CA VAL A 62 -7.68 4.07 5.90
C VAL A 62 -8.96 3.76 5.15
N GLU A 63 -9.59 2.67 5.54
CA GLU A 63 -10.80 2.14 4.93
C GLU A 63 -12.06 2.97 5.25
N ARG A 64 -12.01 3.78 6.31
CA ARG A 64 -13.14 4.56 6.82
C ARG A 64 -12.78 6.02 6.93
N GLY A 65 -13.49 6.86 6.19
CA GLY A 65 -13.44 8.31 6.35
C GLY A 65 -14.19 8.80 7.59
N PRO A 66 -13.97 10.07 7.96
CA PRO A 66 -14.65 10.70 9.08
C PRO A 66 -16.16 10.81 8.81
N THR A 67 -16.95 10.84 9.87
CA THR A 67 -18.35 11.24 9.80
C THR A 67 -18.41 12.70 9.32
N VAL A 68 -19.05 12.93 8.18
CA VAL A 68 -19.32 14.25 7.62
C VAL A 68 -20.81 14.52 7.68
N HIS A 69 -21.23 15.76 7.88
CA HIS A 69 -22.65 16.16 7.86
C HIS A 69 -23.61 15.37 8.80
N ASN A 70 -23.10 14.81 9.91
CA ASN A 70 -23.86 13.90 10.79
C ASN A 70 -24.40 12.64 10.09
N THR A 71 -23.79 12.25 8.98
CA THR A 71 -24.16 11.06 8.22
C THR A 71 -22.99 10.09 8.10
N THR A 72 -23.32 8.83 7.83
CA THR A 72 -22.33 7.75 7.67
C THR A 72 -21.87 7.63 6.20
N GLU A 73 -22.21 8.56 5.31
CA GLU A 73 -21.84 8.45 3.89
C GLU A 73 -20.32 8.44 3.67
N GLY A 74 -19.58 9.25 4.43
CA GLY A 74 -18.11 9.28 4.37
C GLY A 74 -17.43 8.01 4.90
N TYR A 75 -18.19 7.12 5.54
CA TYR A 75 -17.65 5.95 6.23
C TYR A 75 -17.16 4.86 5.27
N TYR A 76 -17.77 4.74 4.09
CA TYR A 76 -17.36 3.77 3.07
C TYR A 76 -16.44 4.38 2.01
N ALA A 77 -16.20 5.69 2.10
CA ALA A 77 -15.15 6.33 1.34
C ALA A 77 -13.82 6.03 2.03
N GLY A 78 -12.90 5.41 1.30
CA GLY A 78 -11.50 5.36 1.72
C GLY A 78 -11.00 6.79 1.96
N TYR A 79 -10.14 6.96 2.95
CA TYR A 79 -9.69 8.28 3.40
C TYR A 79 -8.16 8.30 3.58
N ASP A 80 -7.55 9.41 3.22
CA ASP A 80 -6.14 9.66 3.39
C ASP A 80 -5.92 10.61 4.57
N ILE A 81 -5.00 10.22 5.46
CA ILE A 81 -4.53 11.04 6.58
C ILE A 81 -3.14 11.55 6.18
N PRO A 82 -3.02 12.80 5.70
CA PRO A 82 -1.76 13.31 5.17
C PRO A 82 -0.67 13.36 6.25
N PHE A 83 0.55 13.04 5.87
CA PHE A 83 1.69 13.22 6.74
C PHE A 83 1.99 14.70 6.97
N ALA A 84 2.46 15.01 8.18
CA ALA A 84 2.92 16.35 8.50
C ALA A 84 4.09 16.75 7.55
N PRO A 85 4.18 18.02 7.12
CA PRO A 85 5.23 18.47 6.21
C PRO A 85 6.66 18.18 6.70
N GLY A 86 6.90 18.26 8.02
CA GLY A 86 8.18 17.91 8.62
C GLY A 86 8.54 16.44 8.44
N TYR A 87 7.56 15.54 8.56
CA TYR A 87 7.76 14.11 8.33
C TYR A 87 7.99 13.80 6.85
N LEU A 88 7.25 14.45 5.95
CA LEU A 88 7.49 14.35 4.50
C LEU A 88 8.91 14.79 4.12
N LYS A 89 9.46 15.84 4.75
CA LYS A 89 10.82 16.30 4.50
C LYS A 89 11.89 15.32 5.04
N ILE A 90 11.56 14.54 6.06
CA ILE A 90 12.45 13.46 6.55
C ILE A 90 12.44 12.29 5.56
N LEU A 91 11.25 11.87 5.10
CA LEU A 91 11.10 10.77 4.14
C LEU A 91 11.65 11.12 2.75
N TYR A 92 11.40 12.35 2.32
CA TYR A 92 11.70 12.88 1.00
C TYR A 92 12.32 14.29 1.13
N PRO A 93 13.63 14.39 1.41
CA PRO A 93 14.29 15.69 1.60
C PRO A 93 14.19 16.63 0.41
N THR A 94 14.01 16.08 -0.80
CA THR A 94 13.80 16.82 -2.04
C THR A 94 12.68 16.19 -2.86
N HIS A 95 12.09 16.98 -3.76
CA HIS A 95 11.13 16.45 -4.74
C HIS A 95 11.75 15.35 -5.62
N GLN A 96 13.03 15.49 -5.99
CA GLN A 96 13.73 14.50 -6.81
C GLN A 96 13.87 13.16 -6.09
N GLU A 97 14.12 13.16 -4.78
CA GLU A 97 14.15 11.92 -3.96
C GLU A 97 12.79 11.19 -4.00
N TYR A 98 11.69 11.92 -3.86
CA TYR A 98 10.35 11.35 -3.99
C TYR A 98 10.14 10.73 -5.38
N VAL A 99 10.43 11.49 -6.45
CA VAL A 99 10.29 11.01 -7.83
C VAL A 99 11.15 9.77 -8.09
N ASN A 100 12.38 9.74 -7.59
CA ASN A 100 13.27 8.59 -7.73
C ASN A 100 12.69 7.35 -7.06
N LYS A 101 12.15 7.48 -5.84
CA LYS A 101 11.52 6.37 -5.11
C LYS A 101 10.27 5.85 -5.82
N VAL A 102 9.37 6.75 -6.27
CA VAL A 102 8.18 6.36 -7.04
C VAL A 102 8.57 5.67 -8.35
N THR A 103 9.58 6.20 -9.05
CA THR A 103 10.05 5.61 -10.31
C THR A 103 10.66 4.23 -10.10
N ALA A 104 11.44 4.05 -9.02
CA ALA A 104 12.01 2.76 -8.66
C ALA A 104 10.91 1.74 -8.33
N ASP A 105 9.89 2.15 -7.57
CA ASP A 105 8.75 1.31 -7.22
C ASP A 105 7.96 0.83 -8.44
N VAL A 106 7.63 1.73 -9.36
CA VAL A 106 6.93 1.39 -10.61
C VAL A 106 7.75 0.43 -11.48
N ARG A 107 9.08 0.60 -11.55
CA ARG A 107 9.97 -0.32 -12.28
C ARG A 107 10.07 -1.69 -11.61
N ASN A 108 10.04 -1.75 -10.27
CA ASN A 108 10.00 -3.00 -9.55
C ASN A 108 8.72 -3.77 -9.87
N TRP A 109 7.60 -3.06 -10.03
CA TRP A 109 6.34 -3.65 -10.49
C TRP A 109 6.40 -4.26 -11.91
N SER A 110 7.18 -3.66 -12.82
CA SER A 110 7.33 -4.20 -14.19
C SER A 110 8.32 -5.37 -14.28
N THR A 111 9.14 -5.58 -13.25
CA THR A 111 10.22 -6.59 -13.24
C THR A 111 9.95 -7.76 -12.29
N ASN A 112 9.24 -7.51 -11.19
CA ASN A 112 8.71 -8.50 -10.28
C ASN A 112 7.19 -8.48 -10.38
N THR A 113 6.62 -9.50 -11.01
CA THR A 113 5.21 -9.82 -10.90
C THR A 113 4.84 -10.11 -9.44
N GLY A 114 4.49 -9.07 -8.68
CA GLY A 114 3.69 -9.15 -7.45
C GLY A 114 4.38 -9.51 -6.12
N SER A 115 5.71 -9.43 -5.99
CA SER A 115 6.38 -9.72 -4.70
C SER A 115 6.75 -8.44 -3.93
N PRO A 116 6.24 -8.21 -2.71
CA PRO A 116 6.55 -7.01 -1.94
C PRO A 116 8.01 -7.03 -1.45
N SER A 117 8.68 -5.89 -1.63
CA SER A 117 10.04 -5.62 -1.14
C SER A 117 10.06 -5.72 0.39
N THR A 118 10.40 -6.88 0.90
CA THR A 118 10.44 -7.15 2.34
C THR A 118 11.80 -6.72 2.88
N THR A 119 11.93 -5.48 3.35
CA THR A 119 12.99 -5.13 4.30
C THR A 119 12.41 -5.12 5.70
N VAL A 120 12.09 -6.31 6.23
CA VAL A 120 11.94 -6.49 7.68
C VAL A 120 13.36 -6.49 8.24
N ARG A 121 13.79 -5.33 8.76
CA ARG A 121 15.02 -5.26 9.56
C ARG A 121 14.78 -6.11 10.82
N SER A 122 15.37 -7.30 10.86
CA SER A 122 15.31 -8.21 11.99
C SER A 122 15.68 -7.48 13.29
N LEU A 123 14.72 -7.29 14.19
CA LEU A 123 15.02 -6.97 15.57
C LEU A 123 15.59 -8.25 16.19
N GLY A 124 16.90 -8.23 16.45
CA GLY A 124 17.60 -9.31 17.10
C GLY A 124 16.99 -9.62 18.45
N SER A 125 16.62 -10.88 18.64
CA SER A 125 16.36 -11.47 19.94
C SER A 125 17.65 -11.48 20.76
N ASN A 126 17.79 -10.56 21.71
CA ASN A 126 18.73 -10.73 22.82
C ASN A 126 17.96 -11.31 23.99
N GLY A 127 18.20 -12.59 24.24
CA GLY A 127 17.64 -13.31 25.37
C GLY A 127 18.13 -12.80 26.71
N ARG A 128 17.31 -13.05 27.72
CA ARG A 128 17.66 -13.59 29.02
C ARG A 128 16.40 -14.15 29.68
#